data_AF-A0A7C3QFZ0-F1
#
_entry.id   AF-A0A7C3QFZ0-F1
#
_cell.length_a   1.000
_cell.length_b   1.000
_cell.length_c   1.000
_cell.angle_alpha   90.00
_cell.angle_beta   90.00
_cell.angle_gamma   90.00
#
_symmetry.space_group_name_H-M   'P 1'
#
loop_
_entity.id
_entity.type
_entity.pdbx_description
1 polymer ?
#
loop_
_entity_poly.entity_id
_entity_poly.type
_entity_poly.pdbx_seq_one_letter_code
_entity_poly.pdbx_strand_id
1 'polypeptide(L)'
;MAFSLSLGIVTFLMAVIWGSPLVELMRRLKLGAQIRIDGPESHLSKMGTPAMGGILIVFWVVVVTGTVNIVRIIQEIETAESVFIPIAVMVSYAILGGIDDYLGFHPRPHGEKGIRARVKIWIQLAIALVAALLIYFGVNDGHGWMAIPTVPFLIDIGLIYIPIAVIIIAGTANAVNITDG
;
A
#
# COMPACT_ATOMS: atom_id res chain seq x y z
N MET A 1 -11.15 -18.25 11.20
CA MET A 1 -11.08 -18.26 9.72
C MET A 1 -12.36 -17.72 9.06
N ALA A 2 -13.56 -18.23 9.38
CA ALA A 2 -14.81 -17.78 8.74
C ALA A 2 -15.05 -16.25 8.81
N PHE A 3 -14.83 -15.64 9.97
CA PHE A 3 -14.98 -14.18 10.16
C PHE A 3 -14.06 -13.35 9.26
N SER A 4 -12.77 -13.71 9.15
CA SER A 4 -11.81 -13.01 8.31
C SER A 4 -12.16 -13.14 6.82
N LEU A 5 -12.64 -14.32 6.40
CA LEU A 5 -13.10 -14.56 5.03
C LEU A 5 -14.37 -13.76 4.72
N SER A 6 -15.34 -13.70 5.65
CA SER A 6 -16.53 -12.87 5.45
C SER A 6 -16.18 -11.39 5.33
N LEU A 7 -15.23 -10.90 6.11
CA LEU A 7 -14.75 -9.52 5.97
C LEU A 7 -14.09 -9.28 4.61
N GLY A 8 -13.25 -10.21 4.14
CA GLY A 8 -12.66 -10.13 2.80
C GLY A 8 -13.71 -10.07 1.69
N ILE A 9 -14.76 -10.89 1.78
CA ILE A 9 -15.89 -10.87 0.84
C ILE A 9 -16.62 -9.53 0.87
N VAL A 10 -16.91 -9.00 2.06
CA VAL A 10 -17.56 -7.69 2.21
C VAL A 10 -16.68 -6.59 1.60
N THR A 11 -15.39 -6.54 1.92
CA THR A 11 -14.45 -5.56 1.34
C THR A 11 -14.39 -5.66 -0.19
N PHE A 12 -14.34 -6.87 -0.73
CA PHE A 12 -14.37 -7.10 -2.18
C PHE A 12 -15.66 -6.58 -2.83
N LEU A 13 -16.82 -6.93 -2.28
CA LEU A 13 -18.12 -6.49 -2.81
C LEU A 13 -18.24 -4.96 -2.77
N MET A 14 -17.81 -4.32 -1.68
CA MET A 14 -17.82 -2.87 -1.57
C MET A 14 -16.91 -2.21 -2.62
N ALA A 15 -15.72 -2.76 -2.85
CA ALA A 15 -14.85 -2.28 -3.91
C ALA A 15 -15.49 -2.44 -5.31
N VAL A 16 -16.09 -3.58 -5.62
CA VAL A 16 -16.74 -3.81 -6.93
C VAL A 16 -17.91 -2.85 -7.16
N ILE A 17 -18.80 -2.70 -6.17
CA ILE A 17 -19.98 -1.82 -6.26
C ILE A 17 -19.57 -0.37 -6.48
N TRP A 18 -18.52 0.09 -5.79
CA TRP A 18 -18.06 1.48 -5.84
C TRP A 18 -17.04 1.76 -6.96
N GLY A 19 -16.64 0.74 -7.73
CA GLY A 19 -15.74 0.90 -8.87
C GLY A 19 -16.29 1.85 -9.94
N SER A 20 -17.50 1.58 -10.45
CA SER A 20 -18.11 2.40 -11.51
C SER A 20 -18.34 3.86 -11.10
N PRO A 21 -18.91 4.17 -9.90
CA PRO A 21 -19.04 5.54 -9.43
C PRO A 21 -17.70 6.28 -9.32
N LEU A 22 -16.65 5.60 -8.83
CA LEU A 22 -15.33 6.22 -8.66
C LEU A 22 -14.68 6.52 -10.02
N VAL A 23 -14.77 5.59 -10.98
CA VAL A 23 -14.25 5.79 -12.34
C VAL A 23 -14.91 7.00 -13.01
N GLU A 24 -16.23 7.13 -12.88
CA GLU A 24 -16.98 8.27 -13.41
C GLU A 24 -16.58 9.58 -12.71
N LEU A 25 -16.38 9.56 -11.39
CA LEU A 25 -15.86 10.71 -10.64
C LEU A 25 -14.46 11.12 -11.12
N MET A 26 -13.55 10.17 -11.28
CA MET A 26 -12.18 10.44 -11.76
C MET A 26 -12.18 11.00 -13.18
N ARG A 27 -13.08 10.51 -14.04
CA ARG A 27 -13.29 11.04 -15.39
C ARG A 27 -13.75 12.50 -15.36
N ARG A 28 -14.69 12.85 -14.47
CA ARG A 28 -15.17 14.23 -14.26
C ARG A 28 -14.07 15.15 -13.72
N LEU A 29 -13.24 14.65 -12.81
CA LEU A 29 -12.11 15.37 -12.24
C LEU A 29 -10.90 15.46 -13.20
N LYS A 30 -11.00 14.89 -14.42
CA LYS A 30 -9.92 14.85 -15.42
C LYS A 30 -8.63 14.23 -14.88
N LEU A 31 -8.74 13.30 -13.93
CA LEU A 31 -7.61 12.52 -13.38
C LEU A 31 -7.23 11.36 -14.31
N GLY A 32 -7.25 11.62 -15.61
CA GLY A 32 -6.86 10.67 -16.65
C GLY A 32 -5.40 10.88 -17.03
N ALA A 33 -4.67 9.79 -17.27
CA ALA A 33 -3.30 9.84 -17.74
C ALA A 33 -3.21 10.65 -19.06
N GLN A 34 -2.47 11.76 -19.06
CA GLN A 34 -2.02 12.41 -20.29
C GLN A 34 -0.89 11.56 -20.88
N ILE A 35 -1.22 10.70 -21.86
CA ILE A 35 -0.23 9.80 -22.45
C ILE A 35 0.62 10.57 -23.47
N ARG A 36 1.93 10.28 -23.43
CA ARG A 36 3.00 10.76 -24.30
C ARG A 36 2.81 10.19 -25.71
N ILE A 37 2.90 11.02 -26.75
CA ILE A 37 2.78 10.60 -28.16
C ILE A 37 3.90 9.63 -28.58
N ASP A 38 5.04 9.62 -27.85
CA ASP A 38 6.25 8.85 -28.17
C ASP A 38 6.30 7.41 -27.58
N GLY A 39 5.19 6.88 -27.05
CA GLY A 39 5.14 5.53 -26.45
C GLY A 39 4.74 4.41 -27.42
N PRO A 40 4.99 3.12 -27.10
CA PRO A 40 4.56 1.99 -27.95
C PRO A 40 3.04 2.00 -28.19
N GLU A 41 2.60 1.62 -29.39
CA GLU A 41 1.18 1.68 -29.80
C GLU A 41 0.23 0.89 -28.87
N SER A 42 0.73 -0.12 -28.14
CA SER A 42 -0.03 -0.86 -27.12
C SER A 42 -0.44 -0.01 -25.90
N HIS A 43 0.19 1.14 -25.67
CA HIS A 43 -0.21 2.08 -24.61
C HIS A 43 -1.33 3.03 -25.06
N LEU A 44 -1.62 3.13 -26.37
CA LEU A 44 -2.72 3.94 -26.89
C LEU A 44 -4.10 3.30 -26.60
N SER A 45 -4.17 1.98 -26.41
CA SER A 45 -5.43 1.30 -26.04
C SER A 45 -5.85 1.49 -24.57
N LYS A 46 -4.95 2.02 -23.71
CA LYS A 46 -5.25 2.44 -22.33
C LYS A 46 -5.72 3.91 -22.24
N MET A 47 -6.03 4.54 -23.37
CA MET A 47 -6.53 5.91 -23.42
C MET A 47 -7.83 6.07 -22.61
N GLY A 48 -7.82 7.01 -21.67
CA GLY A 48 -9.01 7.40 -20.90
C GLY A 48 -9.30 6.54 -19.67
N THR A 49 -8.48 5.53 -19.34
CA THR A 49 -8.62 4.79 -18.08
C THR A 49 -8.06 5.63 -16.92
N PRO A 50 -8.84 5.91 -15.87
CA PRO A 50 -8.35 6.68 -14.74
C PRO A 50 -7.27 5.88 -13.99
N ALA A 51 -6.13 6.51 -13.74
CA ALA A 51 -4.91 5.85 -13.30
C ALA A 51 -4.71 5.85 -11.77
N MET A 52 -5.78 6.00 -10.99
CA MET A 52 -5.73 5.99 -9.50
C MET A 52 -6.67 4.94 -8.87
N GLY A 53 -6.91 3.82 -9.56
CA GLY A 53 -7.82 2.76 -9.09
C GLY A 53 -7.44 2.17 -7.72
N GLY A 54 -6.16 2.21 -7.34
CA GLY A 54 -5.69 1.76 -6.02
C GLY A 54 -6.33 2.48 -4.84
N ILE A 55 -6.80 3.72 -5.02
CA ILE A 55 -7.51 4.48 -3.97
C ILE A 55 -8.75 3.73 -3.49
N LEU A 56 -9.48 3.09 -4.39
CA LEU A 56 -10.70 2.33 -4.06
C LEU A 56 -10.40 1.17 -3.12
N ILE A 57 -9.33 0.44 -3.44
CA ILE A 57 -8.92 -0.75 -2.68
C ILE A 57 -8.45 -0.31 -1.30
N VAL A 58 -7.54 0.67 -1.23
CA VAL A 58 -7.01 1.18 0.04
C VAL A 58 -8.13 1.74 0.91
N PHE A 59 -9.06 2.51 0.33
CA PHE A 59 -10.19 3.07 1.04
C PHE A 59 -11.05 1.99 1.71
N TRP A 60 -11.48 0.97 0.97
CA TRP A 60 -12.33 -0.09 1.54
C TRP A 60 -11.59 -0.99 2.52
N VAL A 61 -10.31 -1.28 2.29
CA VAL A 61 -9.51 -2.04 3.26
C VAL A 61 -9.37 -1.26 4.57
N VAL A 62 -9.08 0.04 4.51
CA VAL A 62 -8.97 0.91 5.70
C VAL A 62 -10.32 1.03 6.42
N VAL A 63 -11.41 1.28 5.69
CA VAL A 63 -12.74 1.45 6.29
C VAL A 63 -13.20 0.15 6.96
N VAL A 64 -13.17 -0.98 6.26
CA VAL A 64 -13.66 -2.25 6.82
C VAL A 64 -12.76 -2.73 7.96
N THR A 65 -11.43 -2.79 7.72
CA THR A 65 -10.49 -3.30 8.73
C THR A 65 -10.41 -2.35 9.93
N GLY A 66 -10.36 -1.04 9.69
CA GLY A 66 -10.34 -0.03 10.75
C GLY A 66 -11.60 -0.08 11.61
N THR A 67 -12.78 -0.12 10.99
CA THR A 67 -14.06 -0.17 11.74
C THR A 67 -14.14 -1.42 12.61
N VAL A 68 -13.78 -2.58 12.07
CA VAL A 68 -13.83 -3.84 12.82
C VAL A 68 -12.86 -3.82 14.02
N ASN A 69 -11.64 -3.33 13.83
CA ASN A 69 -10.66 -3.29 14.92
C ASN A 69 -11.03 -2.24 15.96
N ILE A 70 -11.60 -1.09 15.56
CA ILE A 70 -12.15 -0.09 16.50
C ILE A 70 -13.28 -0.71 17.34
N VAL A 71 -14.22 -1.42 16.72
CA VAL A 71 -15.31 -2.09 17.45
C VAL A 71 -14.76 -3.14 18.42
N ARG A 72 -13.75 -3.92 18.02
CA ARG A 72 -13.11 -4.91 18.90
C ARG A 72 -12.43 -4.26 20.10
N ILE A 73 -11.73 -3.14 19.90
CA ILE A 73 -11.11 -2.38 20.99
C ILE A 73 -12.19 -1.88 21.96
N ILE A 74 -13.28 -1.30 21.45
CA ILE A 74 -14.40 -0.80 22.28
C ILE A 74 -15.06 -1.94 23.06
N GLN A 75 -15.13 -3.13 22.48
CA GLN A 75 -15.71 -4.32 23.10
C GLN A 75 -14.72 -5.09 24.00
N GLU A 76 -13.52 -4.54 24.24
CA GLU A 76 -12.44 -5.18 25.03
C GLU A 76 -12.09 -6.59 24.53
N ILE A 77 -12.29 -6.84 23.24
CA ILE A 77 -11.89 -8.09 22.59
C ILE A 77 -10.41 -7.99 22.26
N GLU A 78 -9.63 -9.00 22.64
CA GLU A 78 -8.22 -9.11 22.28
C GLU A 78 -8.02 -8.82 20.79
N THR A 79 -7.34 -7.72 20.52
CA THR A 79 -7.01 -7.26 19.18
C THR A 79 -5.52 -7.44 19.00
N ALA A 80 -5.11 -8.06 17.89
CA ALA A 80 -3.69 -8.16 17.59
C ALA A 80 -3.14 -6.74 17.40
N GLU A 81 -2.28 -6.30 18.31
CA GLU A 81 -1.69 -4.94 18.33
C GLU A 81 -0.98 -4.61 17.00
N SER A 82 -0.56 -5.65 16.28
CA SER A 82 0.11 -5.54 14.99
C SER A 82 -0.76 -5.07 13.83
N VAL A 83 -2.10 -5.09 13.90
CA VAL A 83 -2.95 -4.82 12.71
C VAL A 83 -2.85 -3.38 12.21
N PHE A 84 -2.60 -2.42 13.10
CA PHE A 84 -2.52 -1.01 12.70
C PHE A 84 -1.24 -0.67 11.93
N ILE A 85 -0.15 -1.42 12.14
CA ILE A 85 1.13 -1.13 11.48
C ILE A 85 1.03 -1.38 9.96
N PRO A 86 0.58 -2.55 9.46
CA PRO A 86 0.35 -2.77 8.04
C PRO A 86 -0.63 -1.78 7.40
N ILE A 87 -1.69 -1.39 8.12
CA ILE A 87 -2.65 -0.38 7.63
C ILE A 87 -1.95 0.97 7.45
N ALA A 88 -1.17 1.41 8.44
CA ALA A 88 -0.42 2.66 8.38
C ALA A 88 0.60 2.65 7.24
N VAL A 89 1.32 1.53 7.05
CA VAL A 89 2.26 1.36 5.92
C VAL A 89 1.51 1.43 4.59
N MET A 90 0.42 0.67 4.45
CA MET A 90 -0.39 0.65 3.22
C MET A 90 -0.89 2.06 2.87
N VAL A 91 -1.45 2.79 3.83
CA VAL A 91 -1.92 4.17 3.63
C VAL A 91 -0.75 5.10 3.26
N SER A 92 0.40 4.97 3.93
CA SER A 92 1.57 5.80 3.65
C SER A 92 2.11 5.59 2.23
N TYR A 93 2.20 4.33 1.79
CA TYR A 93 2.59 4.00 0.42
C TYR A 93 1.53 4.40 -0.61
N ALA A 94 0.24 4.29 -0.28
CA ALA A 94 -0.86 4.74 -1.13
C ALA A 94 -0.86 6.26 -1.32
N ILE A 95 -0.59 7.03 -0.27
CA ILE A 95 -0.43 8.49 -0.34
C ILE A 95 0.78 8.83 -1.22
N LEU A 96 1.93 8.18 -1.00
CA LEU A 96 3.12 8.42 -1.80
C LEU A 96 2.90 8.10 -3.28
N GLY A 97 2.26 6.97 -3.59
CA GLY A 97 1.88 6.58 -4.95
C GLY A 97 0.88 7.56 -5.57
N GLY A 98 -0.16 7.94 -4.82
CA GLY A 98 -1.15 8.91 -5.29
C GLY A 98 -0.57 10.30 -5.57
N ILE A 99 0.41 10.75 -4.77
CA ILE A 99 1.15 12.00 -5.05
C ILE A 99 1.97 11.85 -6.34
N ASP A 100 2.64 10.71 -6.53
CA ASP A 100 3.44 10.43 -7.73
C ASP A 100 2.56 10.43 -9.00
N ASP A 101 1.41 9.74 -8.96
CA ASP A 101 0.43 9.69 -10.05
C ASP A 101 -0.14 11.07 -10.36
N TYR A 102 -0.51 11.83 -9.33
CA TYR A 102 -1.04 13.19 -9.49
C TYR A 102 -0.02 14.13 -10.15
N LEU A 103 1.25 14.05 -9.73
CA LEU A 103 2.36 14.80 -10.34
C LEU A 103 2.70 14.30 -11.75
N GLY A 104 2.40 13.04 -12.07
CA GLY A 104 2.47 12.50 -13.43
C GLY A 104 1.43 13.14 -14.37
N PHE A 105 0.21 13.41 -13.88
CA PHE A 105 -0.86 14.04 -14.67
C PHE A 105 -0.69 15.55 -14.83
N HIS A 106 -0.04 16.22 -13.88
CA HIS A 106 0.19 17.67 -13.88
C HIS A 106 1.70 17.98 -13.96
N PRO A 107 2.33 17.79 -15.14
CA PRO A 107 3.76 17.99 -15.30
C PRO A 107 4.17 19.41 -14.92
N ARG A 108 5.30 19.51 -14.19
CA ARG A 108 5.86 20.79 -13.77
C ARG A 108 6.53 21.52 -14.95
N PRO A 109 6.76 22.85 -14.86
CA PRO A 109 7.34 23.65 -15.94
C PRO A 109 8.68 23.16 -16.51
N HIS A 110 9.42 22.33 -15.77
CA HIS A 110 10.71 21.77 -16.19
C HIS A 110 10.63 20.36 -16.81
N GLY A 111 9.43 19.85 -17.11
CA GLY A 111 9.25 18.55 -17.77
C GLY A 111 9.49 17.33 -16.87
N GLU A 112 9.72 17.51 -15.58
CA GLU A 112 9.75 16.42 -14.60
C GLU A 112 8.33 15.85 -14.44
N LYS A 113 8.17 14.56 -14.74
CA LYS A 113 6.94 13.78 -14.51
C LYS A 113 7.13 12.97 -13.22
N GLY A 114 6.20 13.11 -12.28
CA GLY A 114 6.24 12.39 -11.00
C GLY A 114 7.33 12.88 -10.03
N ILE A 115 7.54 12.10 -8.97
CA ILE A 115 8.56 12.30 -7.95
C ILE A 115 9.91 11.77 -8.48
N ARG A 116 10.99 12.52 -8.26
CA ARG A 116 12.35 12.05 -8.57
C ARG A 116 12.60 10.69 -7.92
N ALA A 117 12.99 9.69 -8.71
CA ALA A 117 13.17 8.31 -8.25
C ALA A 117 14.01 8.17 -6.97
N ARG A 118 15.11 8.95 -6.86
CA ARG A 118 15.96 8.97 -5.67
C ARG A 118 15.20 9.41 -4.41
N VAL A 119 14.36 10.45 -4.53
CA VAL A 119 13.54 10.96 -3.42
C VAL A 119 12.46 9.94 -3.06
N LYS A 120 11.80 9.35 -4.05
CA LYS A 120 10.78 8.31 -3.84
C LYS A 120 11.34 7.13 -3.04
N ILE A 121 12.52 6.62 -3.42
CA ILE A 121 13.19 5.52 -2.72
C ILE A 121 13.52 5.90 -1.26
N TRP A 122 14.06 7.10 -1.01
CA TRP A 122 14.35 7.53 0.37
C TRP A 122 13.10 7.62 1.24
N ILE A 123 11.98 8.11 0.69
CA ILE A 123 10.70 8.15 1.43
C ILE A 123 10.21 6.73 1.72
N GLN A 124 10.25 5.81 0.74
CA GLN A 124 9.86 4.42 0.93
C GLN A 124 10.71 3.71 1.99
N LEU A 125 12.03 3.91 1.96
CA LEU A 125 12.95 3.37 2.97
C LEU A 125 12.66 3.96 4.36
N ALA A 126 12.34 5.25 4.46
CA ALA A 126 11.98 5.87 5.73
C ALA A 126 10.67 5.29 6.30
N ILE A 127 9.63 5.14 5.47
CA ILE A 127 8.36 4.50 5.88
C ILE A 127 8.61 3.06 6.34
N ALA A 128 9.41 2.30 5.58
CA ALA A 128 9.76 0.92 5.90
C ALA A 128 10.58 0.81 7.19
N LEU A 129 11.49 1.76 7.45
CA LEU A 129 12.28 1.81 8.68
C LEU A 129 11.41 2.08 9.90
N VAL A 130 10.51 3.07 9.83
CA VAL A 130 9.57 3.36 10.91
C VAL A 130 8.70 2.12 11.20
N ALA A 131 8.18 1.47 10.17
CA ALA A 131 7.40 0.24 10.33
C ALA A 131 8.20 -0.89 10.97
N ALA A 132 9.44 -1.12 10.52
CA ALA A 132 10.31 -2.14 11.07
C ALA A 132 10.64 -1.89 12.56
N LEU A 133 10.89 -0.63 12.93
CA LEU A 133 11.13 -0.24 14.33
C LEU A 133 9.88 -0.44 15.19
N LEU A 134 8.70 -0.07 14.70
CA LEU A 134 7.42 -0.27 15.42
C LEU A 134 7.13 -1.76 15.63
N ILE A 135 7.41 -2.62 14.64
CA ILE A 135 7.24 -4.07 14.79
C ILE A 135 8.25 -4.61 15.80
N TYR A 136 9.53 -4.25 15.66
CA TYR A 136 10.60 -4.79 16.49
C TYR A 136 10.44 -4.40 17.97
N PHE A 137 10.25 -3.11 18.26
CA PHE A 137 10.16 -2.62 19.64
C PHE A 137 8.74 -2.62 20.21
N GLY A 138 7.72 -2.47 19.37
CA GLY A 138 6.33 -2.34 19.83
C GLY A 138 5.55 -3.65 19.87
N VAL A 139 5.89 -4.63 19.01
CA VAL A 139 5.14 -5.89 18.90
C VAL A 139 5.95 -7.09 19.35
N ASN A 140 7.25 -7.11 19.05
CA ASN A 140 8.11 -8.26 19.32
C ASN A 140 8.96 -8.10 20.60
N ASP A 141 8.70 -7.10 21.44
CA ASP A 141 9.45 -6.82 22.68
C ASP A 141 10.98 -6.74 22.49
N GLY A 142 11.44 -6.27 21.33
CA GLY A 142 12.86 -6.19 21.00
C GLY A 142 13.48 -7.49 20.48
N HIS A 143 12.67 -8.46 20.05
CA HIS A 143 13.13 -9.71 19.44
C HIS A 143 12.93 -9.73 17.91
N GLY A 144 13.89 -10.31 17.21
CA GLY A 144 13.88 -10.49 15.77
C GLY A 144 13.37 -11.87 15.38
N TRP A 145 12.15 -12.25 15.79
CA TRP A 145 11.62 -13.58 15.51
C TRP A 145 11.47 -13.83 14.00
N MET A 146 12.11 -14.90 13.52
CA MET A 146 12.05 -15.35 12.14
C MET A 146 11.60 -16.81 12.09
N ALA A 147 10.54 -17.07 11.33
CA ALA A 147 10.11 -18.42 11.00
C ALA A 147 10.80 -18.88 9.72
N ILE A 148 11.48 -20.03 9.76
CA ILE A 148 12.03 -20.68 8.58
C ILE A 148 11.10 -21.83 8.19
N PRO A 149 10.62 -21.90 6.94
CA PRO A 149 9.84 -23.05 6.48
C PRO A 149 10.57 -24.35 6.80
N THR A 150 9.86 -25.38 7.27
CA THR A 150 10.39 -26.69 7.72
C THR A 150 11.07 -26.71 9.09
N VAL A 151 11.37 -25.57 9.70
CA VAL A 151 11.91 -25.49 11.07
C VAL A 151 10.75 -25.25 12.05
N PRO A 152 10.56 -26.10 13.08
CA PRO A 152 9.39 -26.01 13.96
C PRO A 152 9.49 -24.93 15.05
N PHE A 153 10.63 -24.25 15.17
CA PHE A 153 10.88 -23.20 16.17
C PHE A 153 11.25 -21.87 15.50
N LEU A 154 10.96 -20.77 16.20
CA LEU A 154 11.34 -19.43 15.78
C LEU A 154 12.81 -19.19 16.12
N ILE A 155 13.52 -18.55 15.20
CA ILE A 155 14.91 -18.14 15.39
C ILE A 155 14.92 -16.64 15.65
N ASP A 156 15.56 -16.22 16.74
CA ASP A 156 15.78 -14.81 17.00
C ASP A 156 17.04 -14.34 16.26
N ILE A 157 16.86 -13.51 15.24
CA ILE A 157 17.95 -12.90 14.48
C ILE A 157 18.35 -11.51 15.03
N GLY A 158 17.73 -11.09 16.14
CA GLY A 158 18.01 -9.82 16.82
C GLY A 158 17.86 -8.60 15.92
N LEU A 159 18.76 -7.63 16.08
CA LEU A 159 18.73 -6.34 15.36
C LEU A 159 18.81 -6.48 13.83
N ILE A 160 19.32 -7.60 13.30
CA ILE A 160 19.39 -7.87 11.85
C ILE A 160 17.98 -7.95 11.24
N TYR A 161 16.95 -8.21 12.05
CA TYR A 161 15.56 -8.15 11.63
C TYR A 161 15.19 -6.81 10.98
N ILE A 162 15.65 -5.69 11.54
CA ILE A 162 15.30 -4.34 11.08
C ILE A 162 15.71 -4.11 9.62
N PRO A 163 16.99 -4.23 9.22
CA PRO A 163 17.38 -4.03 7.82
C PRO A 163 16.72 -5.03 6.87
N ILE A 164 16.49 -6.28 7.30
CA ILE A 164 15.76 -7.27 6.48
C ILE A 164 14.32 -6.81 6.24
N ALA A 165 13.60 -6.41 7.28
CA ALA A 165 12.22 -5.93 7.19
C ALA A 165 12.13 -4.68 6.30
N VAL A 166 13.08 -3.74 6.43
CA VAL A 166 13.14 -2.54 5.58
C VAL A 166 13.27 -2.90 4.11
N ILE A 167 14.21 -3.80 3.78
CA ILE A 167 14.43 -4.24 2.40
C ILE A 167 13.21 -4.96 1.85
N ILE A 168 12.57 -5.83 2.65
CA ILE A 168 11.38 -6.57 2.22
C ILE A 168 10.20 -5.61 1.97
N ILE A 169 9.91 -4.69 2.89
CA ILE A 169 8.77 -3.76 2.76
C ILE A 169 8.98 -2.84 1.55
N ALA A 170 10.11 -2.14 1.48
CA ALA A 170 10.39 -1.21 0.38
C ALA A 170 10.62 -1.95 -0.96
N GLY A 171 11.28 -3.10 -0.91
CA GLY A 171 11.55 -3.94 -2.07
C GLY A 171 10.28 -4.51 -2.69
N THR A 172 9.34 -5.00 -1.88
CA THR A 172 8.06 -5.53 -2.37
C THR A 172 7.22 -4.43 -3.01
N ALA A 173 7.15 -3.24 -2.39
CA ALA A 173 6.43 -2.11 -2.97
C ALA A 173 7.01 -1.68 -4.34
N ASN A 174 8.34 -1.66 -4.47
CA ASN A 174 8.98 -1.37 -5.76
C ASN A 174 8.83 -2.50 -6.77
N ALA A 175 8.91 -3.76 -6.33
CA ALA A 175 8.72 -4.91 -7.20
C ALA A 175 7.32 -4.91 -7.83
N VAL A 176 6.27 -4.70 -7.03
CA VAL A 176 4.89 -4.59 -7.52
C VAL A 176 4.74 -3.44 -8.52
N ASN A 177 5.30 -2.27 -8.20
CA ASN A 177 5.26 -1.11 -9.10
C ASN A 177 5.97 -1.38 -10.44
N ILE A 178 7.12 -2.06 -10.43
CA ILE A 178 7.84 -2.43 -11.66
C ILE A 178 7.06 -3.46 -12.49
N THR A 179 6.33 -4.37 -11.84
CA THR A 179 5.53 -5.38 -12.55
C THR A 179 4.21 -4.86 -13.12
N ASP A 180 3.72 -3.70 -12.68
CA ASP A 180 2.44 -3.13 -13.11
C ASP A 180 2.52 -2.46 -14.52
N GLY A 181 3.74 -2.10 -14.96
CA GLY A 181 4.05 -1.68 -16.34
C GLY A 181 4.34 -0.20 -16.51
#